data_AF-A0A2S7RSP6-F1
#
_entry.id   AF-A0A2S7RSP6-F1
#
_cell.length_a   1.000
_cell.length_b   1.000
_cell.length_c   1.000
_cell.angle_alpha   90.00
_cell.angle_beta   90.00
_cell.angle_gamma   90.00
#
_symmetry.space_group_name_H-M   'P 1'
#
loop_
_entity.id
_entity.type
_entity.pdbx_description
1 polymer ?
#
loop_
_entity_poly.entity_id
_entity_poly.type
_entity_poly.pdbx_seq_one_letter_code
_entity_poly.pdbx_strand_id
1 'polypeptide(L)'
;MKITDKNYNKLNEVVYRIDPNHLYYDPTLKEGEIRKFSGTTFKILKLKENSKTDGMQAVAVAPLDEKGNVDTSQVVISYAGTNTSDIKDIENEKTNE
;
A
#
# COMPACT_ATOMS: atom_id res chain seq x y z
N MET A 1 9.45 10.05 -15.40
CA MET A 1 8.26 10.51 -14.65
C MET A 1 8.71 11.04 -13.29
N LYS A 2 8.05 12.04 -12.68
CA LYS A 2 8.38 12.51 -11.32
C LYS A 2 7.26 12.13 -10.34
N ILE A 3 7.59 11.34 -9.32
CA ILE A 3 6.69 11.04 -8.20
C ILE A 3 6.67 12.25 -7.27
N THR A 4 5.48 12.59 -6.74
CA THR A 4 5.26 13.74 -5.86
C THR A 4 4.88 13.31 -4.44
N ASP A 5 5.00 14.21 -3.47
CA ASP A 5 4.53 14.00 -2.09
C ASP A 5 3.06 13.57 -2.02
N LYS A 6 2.23 14.11 -2.92
CA LYS A 6 0.82 13.71 -3.03
C LYS A 6 0.66 12.27 -3.53
N ASN A 7 1.59 11.75 -4.33
CA ASN A 7 1.60 10.34 -4.71
C ASN A 7 2.03 9.48 -3.51
N TYR A 8 3.10 9.86 -2.80
CA TYR A 8 3.55 9.13 -1.60
C TYR A 8 2.46 9.04 -0.53
N ASN A 9 1.81 10.17 -0.21
CA ASN A 9 0.68 10.20 0.72
C ASN A 9 -0.46 9.30 0.26
N LYS A 10 -0.76 9.29 -1.05
CA LYS A 10 -1.82 8.43 -1.55
C LYS A 10 -1.47 6.94 -1.50
N LEU A 11 -0.23 6.58 -1.78
CA LEU A 11 0.25 5.21 -1.66
C LEU A 11 0.22 4.73 -0.21
N ASN A 12 0.54 5.62 0.74
CA ASN A 12 0.39 5.36 2.17
C ASN A 12 -1.05 5.09 2.59
N GLU A 13 -2.06 5.70 1.95
CA GLU A 13 -3.46 5.35 2.20
C GLU A 13 -3.88 4.03 1.50
N VAL A 14 -3.25 3.70 0.37
CA VAL A 14 -3.61 2.53 -0.44
C VAL A 14 -3.15 1.24 0.22
N VAL A 15 -2.00 1.24 0.91
CA VAL A 15 -1.49 0.02 1.56
C VAL A 15 -2.47 -0.55 2.59
N TYR A 16 -3.20 0.28 3.34
CA TYR A 16 -4.24 -0.18 4.28
C TYR A 16 -5.45 -0.83 3.59
N ARG A 17 -5.68 -0.56 2.30
CA ARG A 17 -6.84 -1.07 1.56
C ARG A 17 -6.64 -2.49 1.04
N ILE A 18 -5.46 -3.08 1.21
CA ILE A 18 -5.24 -4.47 0.84
C ILE A 18 -5.74 -5.42 1.93
N ASP A 19 -5.96 -4.92 3.14
CA ASP A 19 -6.48 -5.65 4.28
C ASP A 19 -7.99 -5.95 4.13
N PRO A 20 -8.42 -7.23 4.10
CA PRO A 20 -9.82 -7.61 4.03
C PRO A 20 -10.68 -7.11 5.21
N ASN A 21 -10.08 -6.79 6.35
CA ASN A 21 -10.77 -6.30 7.53
C ASN A 21 -10.86 -4.76 7.59
N HIS A 22 -10.14 -4.05 6.72
CA HIS A 22 -10.16 -2.59 6.71
C HIS A 22 -11.43 -2.05 6.04
N LEU A 23 -12.00 -0.96 6.58
CA LEU A 23 -13.27 -0.37 6.10
C LEU A 23 -13.26 -0.04 4.60
N TYR A 24 -12.09 0.31 4.07
CA TYR A 24 -11.89 0.68 2.67
C TYR A 24 -11.17 -0.41 1.87
N TYR A 25 -11.30 -1.68 2.27
CA TYR A 25 -10.75 -2.82 1.54
C TYR A 25 -11.11 -2.75 0.05
N ASP A 26 -10.11 -2.91 -0.81
CA ASP A 26 -10.24 -2.92 -2.25
C ASP A 26 -9.70 -4.25 -2.82
N PRO A 27 -10.58 -5.22 -3.10
CA PRO A 27 -10.17 -6.54 -3.63
C PRO A 27 -9.61 -6.46 -5.05
N THR A 28 -9.66 -5.30 -5.70
CA THR A 28 -9.10 -5.11 -7.04
C THR A 28 -7.62 -4.74 -7.01
N LEU A 29 -7.06 -4.41 -5.84
CA LEU A 29 -5.62 -4.19 -5.65
C LEU A 29 -4.89 -5.55 -5.65
N LYS A 30 -4.17 -5.81 -6.74
CA LYS A 30 -3.44 -7.08 -6.95
C LYS A 30 -2.18 -6.86 -7.76
N GLU A 31 -1.24 -7.81 -7.67
CA GLU A 31 -0.01 -7.79 -8.45
C GLU A 31 -0.31 -7.70 -9.96
N GLY A 32 0.45 -6.88 -10.67
CA GLY A 32 0.29 -6.63 -12.10
C GLY A 32 -0.74 -5.56 -12.45
N GLU A 33 -1.62 -5.17 -11.54
CA GLU A 33 -2.66 -4.18 -11.79
C GLU A 33 -2.07 -2.79 -12.04
N ILE A 34 -2.69 -2.04 -12.95
CA ILE A 34 -2.36 -0.66 -13.25
C ILE A 34 -3.40 0.26 -12.61
N ARG A 35 -2.94 1.21 -11.79
CA ARG A 35 -3.79 2.17 -11.08
C ARG A 35 -3.23 3.57 -11.15
N LYS A 36 -4.12 4.56 -11.18
CA LYS A 36 -3.76 5.97 -11.14
C LYS A 36 -3.88 6.48 -9.71
N PHE A 37 -2.76 6.89 -9.12
CA PHE A 37 -2.71 7.48 -7.78
C PHE A 37 -2.26 8.93 -7.88
N SER A 38 -3.11 9.87 -7.48
CA SER A 38 -2.81 11.30 -7.47
C SER A 38 -2.23 11.84 -8.79
N GLY A 39 -2.80 11.42 -9.92
CA GLY A 39 -2.39 11.89 -11.25
C GLY A 39 -1.34 11.04 -11.96
N THR A 40 -0.62 10.18 -11.23
CA THR A 40 0.46 9.33 -11.76
C THR A 40 -0.04 7.90 -11.89
N THR A 41 0.21 7.26 -13.03
CA THR A 41 -0.13 5.86 -13.26
C THR A 41 1.00 4.96 -12.78
N PHE A 42 0.65 3.94 -12.00
CA PHE A 42 1.57 2.98 -11.42
C PHE A 42 1.16 1.56 -11.77
N LYS A 43 2.15 0.68 -11.89
CA LYS A 43 1.95 -0.77 -11.86
C LYS A 43 2.26 -1.28 -10.46
N ILE A 44 1.39 -2.13 -9.92
CA ILE A 44 1.66 -2.90 -8.71
C ILE A 44 2.63 -4.03 -9.08
N LEU A 45 3.84 -3.97 -8.53
CA LEU A 45 4.89 -4.96 -8.79
C LEU A 45 4.76 -6.16 -7.86
N LYS A 46 4.49 -5.89 -6.58
CA LYS A 46 4.35 -6.89 -5.53
C LYS A 46 3.35 -6.41 -4.48
N LEU A 47 2.59 -7.34 -3.91
CA LEU A 47 1.64 -7.06 -2.85
C LEU A 47 1.74 -8.17 -1.80
N LYS A 48 1.78 -7.78 -0.53
CA LYS A 48 1.82 -8.70 0.60
C LYS A 48 0.75 -8.29 1.61
N GLU A 49 -0.18 -9.19 1.85
CA GLU A 49 -1.29 -9.05 2.79
C GLU A 49 -1.19 -10.22 3.77
N ASN A 50 -0.88 -9.92 5.02
CA ASN A 50 -0.73 -10.87 6.12
C ASN A 50 -1.41 -10.34 7.40
N SER A 51 -2.43 -9.47 7.28
CA SER A 51 -3.17 -8.86 8.39
C SER A 51 -3.62 -9.88 9.43
N LYS A 52 -4.00 -11.09 9.00
CA LYS A 52 -4.48 -12.17 9.88
C LYS A 52 -3.39 -12.96 10.61
N THR A 53 -2.12 -12.83 10.22
CA THR A 53 -1.02 -13.62 10.81
C THR A 53 -0.01 -12.77 11.56
N ASP A 54 0.64 -11.84 10.89
CA ASP A 54 1.74 -11.02 11.45
C ASP A 54 1.45 -9.51 11.34
N GLY A 55 0.23 -9.15 10.93
CA GLY A 55 -0.18 -7.75 10.74
C GLY A 55 0.44 -7.07 9.53
N MET A 56 1.35 -7.72 8.80
CA MET A 56 2.11 -7.06 7.74
C MET A 56 1.26 -6.79 6.50
N GLN A 57 1.32 -5.55 6.03
CA GLN A 57 0.71 -5.13 4.78
C GLN A 57 1.73 -4.29 4.02
N ALA A 58 2.05 -4.67 2.78
CA ALA A 58 3.02 -3.96 1.96
C ALA A 58 2.66 -3.99 0.47
N VAL A 59 2.92 -2.88 -0.21
CA VAL A 59 2.74 -2.75 -1.67
C VAL A 59 4.00 -2.12 -2.27
N ALA A 60 4.55 -2.78 -3.30
CA ALA A 60 5.60 -2.23 -4.14
C ALA A 60 5.02 -1.79 -5.48
N VAL A 61 5.27 -0.55 -5.89
CA VAL A 61 4.81 0.03 -7.15
C VAL A 61 5.94 0.69 -7.93
N ALA A 62 5.78 0.78 -9.25
CA ALA A 62 6.61 1.62 -10.11
C ALA A 62 5.72 2.43 -11.07
N PRO A 63 6.07 3.71 -11.36
CA PRO A 63 5.32 4.52 -12.30
C PRO A 63 5.48 4.00 -13.72
N LEU A 64 4.54 4.36 -14.59
CA LEU A 64 4.69 4.16 -16.03
C LEU A 64 5.37 5.38 -16.66
N ASP A 65 6.21 5.16 -17.66
CA ASP A 65 6.74 6.22 -18.52
C ASP A 65 5.69 6.71 -19.53
N GLU A 66 6.03 7.72 -20.33
CA GLU A 66 5.13 8.29 -21.34
C GLU A 66 4.73 7.29 -22.44
N LYS A 67 5.48 6.20 -22.59
CA LYS A 67 5.22 5.11 -23.54
C LYS A 67 4.46 3.95 -22.91
N GLY A 68 4.13 4.03 -21.62
CA GLY A 68 3.44 2.98 -20.87
C GLY A 68 4.35 1.86 -20.35
N ASN A 69 5.67 1.99 -20.48
CA ASN A 69 6.60 1.03 -19.89
C ASN A 69 6.75 1.27 -18.39
N VAL A 70 7.02 0.21 -17.63
CA VAL A 70 7.26 0.30 -16.20
C VAL A 70 8.64 0.91 -15.95
N ASP A 71 8.71 2.04 -15.26
CA ASP A 71 9.96 2.71 -14.88
C ASP A 71 10.46 2.18 -13.53
N THR A 72 11.21 1.08 -13.56
CA THR A 72 11.78 0.44 -12.36
C THR A 72 12.99 1.19 -11.77
N SER A 73 13.43 2.29 -12.39
CA SER A 73 14.42 3.19 -11.75
C SER A 73 13.84 3.87 -10.51
N GLN A 74 12.51 3.90 -10.38
CA GLN A 74 11.78 4.44 -9.24
C GLN A 74 10.79 3.40 -8.72
N VAL A 75 11.19 2.64 -7.70
CA VAL A 75 10.29 1.74 -6.98
C VAL A 75 9.91 2.38 -5.64
N VAL A 76 8.61 2.42 -5.35
CA VAL A 76 8.08 2.84 -4.06
C VAL A 76 7.52 1.63 -3.34
N ILE A 77 7.99 1.40 -2.11
CA ILE A 77 7.46 0.36 -1.23
C ILE A 77 6.76 1.06 -0.08
N SER A 78 5.46 0.85 0.04
CA SER A 78 4.64 1.36 1.14
C SER A 78 4.33 0.21 2.09
N TYR A 79 4.50 0.46 3.38
CA TYR A 79 4.14 -0.46 4.46
C TYR A 79 3.01 0.19 5.26
N ALA A 80 1.98 -0.57 5.60
CA ALA A 80 1.02 -0.08 6.58
C ALA A 80 1.73 0.02 7.93
N GLY A 81 1.52 1.12 8.64
CA GLY A 81 1.77 1.15 10.08
C GLY A 81 0.70 0.36 10.82
N THR A 82 0.70 0.47 12.14
CA THR A 82 -0.35 -0.08 13.02
C THR A 82 -1.74 0.30 12.51
N ASN A 83 -2.60 -0.69 12.27
CA ASN A 83 -3.98 -0.44 11.90
C ASN A 83 -4.76 -0.24 13.21
N THR A 84 -4.85 1.01 13.68
CA THR A 84 -5.53 1.33 14.94
C THR A 84 -7.01 0.97 14.97
N SER A 85 -7.59 0.58 13.83
CA SER A 85 -8.95 0.04 13.74
C SER A 85 -9.05 -1.42 14.22
N ASP A 86 -7.92 -2.14 14.25
CA ASP A 86 -7.80 -3.46 14.85
C ASP A 86 -7.53 -3.29 16.35
N ILE A 87 -8.52 -3.58 17.20
CA ILE A 87 -8.42 -3.43 18.67
C ILE A 87 -7.22 -4.20 19.25
N LYS A 88 -6.79 -5.28 18.58
CA LYS A 88 -5.61 -6.08 18.96
C LYS A 88 -4.28 -5.32 18.85
N ASP A 89 -4.20 -4.34 17.96
CA ASP A 89 -3.01 -3.50 17.81
C ASP A 89 -2.86 -2.50 18.96
N ILE A 90 -3.95 -2.14 19.64
CA ILE A 90 -3.96 -1.25 20.83
C ILE A 90 -3.72 -2.06 22.12
N GLU A 91 -4.04 -3.36 22.13
CA GLU A 91 -4.00 -4.20 23.33
C GLU A 91 -2.57 -4.51 23.81
N ASN A 92 -1.60 -4.58 22.90
CA ASN A 92 -0.19 -4.84 23.22
C ASN A 92 0.53 -3.68 23.95
N GLU A 93 -0.05 -2.47 23.97
CA GLU A 93 0.56 -1.32 24.66
C GLU A 93 0.17 -1.20 26.14
N LYS A 94 -0.79 -2.00 26.64
CA LYS A 94 -1.37 -1.81 27.99
C LYS A 94 -1.03 -2.88 29.04
N THR A 95 -0.29 -3.93 28.68
CA THR A 95 -0.06 -5.08 29.58
C THR A 95 1.33 -5.15 30.22
N ASN A 96 2.17 -4.12 30.03
CA ASN A 96 3.52 -4.05 30.59
C ASN A 96 3.75 -2.86 31.55
N GLU A 97 2.75 -2.49 32.36
CA GLU A 97 2.92 -1.63 33.55
C GLU A 97 2.42 -2.31 34.83
#